data_AF-A0A8D2NNC6-F1
#
_entry.id   AF-A0A8D2NNC6-F1
#
_cell.length_a   1.000
_cell.length_b   1.000
_cell.length_c   1.000
_cell.angle_alpha   90.00
_cell.angle_beta   90.00
_cell.angle_gamma   90.00
#
_symmetry.space_group_name_H-M   'P 1'
#
loop_
_entity.id
_entity.type
_entity.pdbx_description
1 polymer ?
#
loop_
_entity_poly.entity_id
_entity_poly.type
_entity_poly.pdbx_seq_one_letter_code
_entity_poly.pdbx_strand_id
1 'polypeptide(L)'
;VQPHSLNLLGCPGPSCAECMAPRLLGDSEDNEVAGARPCIPKDFGHGSLVCVCNATYCDTLDPLVLPAPGSYVKYESSATGLLLTLNISALYQHVKGFGGSFSDAAAMNILKLSQPAQDNLLRSYFSESGIEYNLVRVPMACSDFSVRPYSYDDVPNDYELKHFRLADEDVKMKIPLLRRALAMSKRPLLLFASPWTAPGWMKSNGDVRGKGTLKGKAGDKYHKTWANYFIKFLDEYAKHNVTFWAVTAQNEPLAGLFTPPQAPTIAFTAAQQRDFIAQDLGPALARSPHRTQLLMLDDQRIHLPHWAKVVLGNATAARYVAGLAVHWYLDAIVPPSCSLEATHKLFPDHFLLYTEACTGFFMFRFAVSLGCWERGDHYSYSILTVWPPHCPPGAGGSPAQPFPCPSRS
;
A
#
# COMPACT_ATOMS: atom_id res chain seq x y z
N VAL A 1 41.52 -46.62 -46.64
CA VAL A 1 42.59 -47.61 -46.35
C VAL A 1 42.34 -48.16 -44.94
N GLN A 2 41.85 -49.39 -44.85
CA GLN A 2 42.01 -50.28 -43.69
C GLN A 2 43.30 -51.12 -43.91
N PRO A 3 43.78 -52.00 -42.99
CA PRO A 3 43.17 -52.51 -41.74
C PRO A 3 44.08 -52.32 -40.49
N HIS A 4 43.73 -52.74 -39.27
CA HIS A 4 43.84 -54.12 -38.76
C HIS A 4 42.81 -54.45 -37.66
N SER A 5 42.65 -55.75 -37.38
CA SER A 5 41.51 -56.36 -36.69
C SER A 5 41.92 -57.53 -35.75
N LEU A 6 40.90 -58.16 -35.13
CA LEU A 6 40.81 -59.36 -34.26
C LEU A 6 40.42 -59.04 -32.79
N ASN A 7 39.25 -59.47 -32.26
CA ASN A 7 38.72 -60.84 -31.97
C ASN A 7 39.38 -61.47 -30.71
N LEU A 8 38.70 -62.19 -29.80
CA LEU A 8 37.28 -62.57 -29.58
C LEU A 8 37.13 -63.24 -28.18
N LEU A 9 35.89 -63.46 -27.70
CA LEU A 9 35.49 -64.36 -26.58
C LEU A 9 35.85 -63.91 -25.13
N GLY A 10 35.02 -64.15 -24.10
CA GLY A 10 33.67 -64.73 -24.07
C GLY A 10 33.04 -64.72 -22.66
N CYS A 11 31.73 -64.96 -22.56
CA CYS A 11 31.01 -65.15 -21.28
C CYS A 11 30.96 -66.63 -20.87
N PRO A 12 30.90 -66.92 -19.56
CA PRO A 12 29.76 -67.71 -19.07
C PRO A 12 29.20 -67.21 -17.71
N GLY A 13 27.90 -67.44 -17.47
CA GLY A 13 27.32 -67.53 -16.12
C GLY A 13 26.92 -68.99 -15.82
N PRO A 14 26.02 -69.28 -14.87
CA PRO A 14 25.45 -68.44 -13.80
C PRO A 14 25.45 -69.13 -12.40
N SER A 15 25.12 -68.42 -11.30
CA SER A 15 24.24 -68.89 -10.17
C SER A 15 24.29 -68.00 -8.90
N CYS A 16 23.16 -67.96 -8.17
CA CYS A 16 22.91 -67.54 -6.76
C CYS A 16 23.34 -66.11 -6.32
N ALA A 17 22.45 -65.17 -5.96
CA ALA A 17 21.65 -65.10 -4.70
C ALA A 17 22.56 -65.02 -3.45
N GLU A 18 22.63 -63.95 -2.62
CA GLU A 18 21.81 -62.74 -2.41
C GLU A 18 22.72 -61.53 -1.97
N CYS A 19 22.33 -60.34 -1.45
CA CYS A 19 21.02 -59.72 -1.11
C CYS A 19 21.08 -58.15 -1.06
N MET A 20 19.95 -57.51 -0.73
CA MET A 20 19.68 -56.12 -0.27
C MET A 20 20.74 -54.98 -0.36
N ALA A 21 20.42 -53.94 -1.16
CA ALA A 21 20.15 -52.55 -0.69
C ALA A 21 19.69 -51.66 -1.88
N PRO A 22 18.72 -50.73 -1.70
CA PRO A 22 18.19 -49.93 -2.81
C PRO A 22 19.07 -48.70 -3.13
N ARG A 23 19.13 -48.35 -4.43
CA ARG A 23 19.74 -47.12 -4.93
C ARG A 23 18.95 -45.90 -4.46
N LEU A 24 19.62 -44.91 -3.88
CA LEU A 24 19.05 -43.58 -3.71
C LEU A 24 18.92 -42.91 -5.09
N LEU A 25 17.75 -42.32 -5.34
CA LEU A 25 17.44 -41.51 -6.51
C LEU A 25 17.52 -40.04 -6.12
N GLY A 26 18.10 -39.23 -7.01
CA GLY A 26 17.88 -37.79 -7.09
C GLY A 26 18.49 -36.97 -5.96
N ASP A 27 19.64 -36.36 -6.24
CA ASP A 27 20.08 -35.18 -5.50
C ASP A 27 18.98 -34.10 -5.58
N SER A 28 18.49 -33.65 -4.43
CA SER A 28 17.61 -32.49 -4.34
C SER A 28 18.44 -31.23 -4.56
N GLU A 29 18.17 -30.50 -5.63
CA GLU A 29 18.82 -29.20 -5.90
C GLU A 29 18.71 -28.27 -4.69
N ASP A 30 19.79 -27.51 -4.46
CA ASP A 30 20.06 -26.84 -3.20
C ASP A 30 18.96 -25.86 -2.76
N ASN A 31 18.40 -26.12 -1.58
CA ASN A 31 17.67 -25.11 -0.82
C ASN A 31 18.68 -24.21 -0.09
N GLU A 32 19.50 -23.49 -0.86
CA GLU A 32 20.56 -22.62 -0.34
C GLU A 32 19.94 -21.43 0.40
N VAL A 33 19.87 -21.52 1.73
CA VAL A 33 19.48 -20.41 2.60
C VAL A 33 20.59 -19.37 2.58
N ALA A 34 20.52 -18.46 1.60
CA ALA A 34 21.47 -17.36 1.46
C ALA A 34 21.38 -16.43 2.68
N GLY A 35 22.40 -16.48 3.55
CA GLY A 35 22.53 -15.59 4.71
C GLY A 35 22.67 -14.11 4.33
N ALA A 36 22.62 -13.23 5.33
CA ALA A 36 22.63 -11.78 5.14
C ALA A 36 23.77 -11.29 4.21
N ARG A 37 23.38 -10.54 3.19
CA ARG A 37 24.29 -9.84 2.28
C ARG A 37 24.41 -8.37 2.71
N PRO A 38 25.61 -7.83 2.92
CA PRO A 38 25.78 -6.45 3.38
C PRO A 38 25.38 -5.45 2.28
N CYS A 39 24.89 -4.28 2.72
CA CYS A 39 24.72 -3.10 1.88
C CYS A 39 26.02 -2.78 1.11
N ILE A 40 25.94 -2.58 -0.22
CA ILE A 40 27.01 -1.93 -0.99
C ILE A 40 26.72 -0.42 -0.97
N PRO A 41 27.45 0.39 -0.17
CA PRO A 41 27.13 1.79 0.01
C PRO A 41 27.55 2.63 -1.20
N LYS A 42 26.73 3.62 -1.53
CA LYS A 42 27.09 4.70 -2.46
C LYS A 42 26.64 6.05 -1.93
N ASP A 43 27.57 6.99 -1.87
CA ASP A 43 27.28 8.39 -1.53
C ASP A 43 26.89 9.19 -2.80
N PHE A 44 25.98 10.14 -2.60
CA PHE A 44 25.51 11.11 -3.61
C PHE A 44 25.59 12.56 -3.09
N GLY A 45 26.19 12.81 -1.92
CA GLY A 45 26.39 14.14 -1.34
C GLY A 45 25.18 14.68 -0.58
N HIS A 46 24.33 13.81 -0.03
CA HIS A 46 23.05 14.18 0.61
C HIS A 46 22.92 13.77 2.09
N GLY A 47 24.04 13.48 2.75
CA GLY A 47 24.11 13.29 4.21
C GLY A 47 23.99 11.85 4.70
N SER A 48 23.72 10.88 3.82
CA SER A 48 23.87 9.44 4.08
C SER A 48 24.01 8.65 2.77
N LEU A 49 24.19 7.35 2.90
CA LEU A 49 24.51 6.40 1.84
C LEU A 49 23.22 5.74 1.31
N VAL A 50 23.23 5.27 0.06
CA VAL A 50 22.23 4.31 -0.45
C VAL A 50 22.85 2.93 -0.63
N CYS A 51 22.07 1.87 -0.46
CA CYS A 51 22.48 0.51 -0.79
C CYS A 51 22.23 0.23 -2.28
N VAL A 52 23.26 -0.20 -3.00
CA VAL A 52 23.22 -0.41 -4.45
C VAL A 52 22.90 -1.87 -4.77
N CYS A 53 21.70 -2.10 -5.31
CA CYS A 53 21.28 -3.38 -5.87
C CYS A 53 21.34 -3.41 -7.40
N ASN A 54 21.57 -4.59 -7.97
CA ASN A 54 21.59 -4.86 -9.41
C ASN A 54 21.01 -6.26 -9.71
N ALA A 55 21.26 -6.80 -10.90
CA ALA A 55 20.75 -8.10 -11.34
C ALA A 55 21.34 -9.33 -10.60
N THR A 56 22.53 -9.21 -10.01
CA THR A 56 23.25 -10.31 -9.35
C THR A 56 23.49 -10.09 -7.85
N TYR A 57 23.25 -8.86 -7.35
CA TYR A 57 23.48 -8.48 -5.96
C TYR A 57 22.38 -7.55 -5.43
N CYS A 58 21.94 -7.81 -4.20
CA CYS A 58 21.22 -6.87 -3.35
C CYS A 58 21.50 -7.26 -1.89
N ASP A 59 21.37 -6.32 -0.96
CA ASP A 59 21.44 -6.62 0.47
C ASP A 59 20.21 -7.41 0.95
N THR A 60 20.44 -8.27 1.95
CA THR A 60 19.43 -9.14 2.54
C THR A 60 19.59 -9.20 4.04
N LEU A 61 18.47 -9.35 4.75
CA LEU A 61 18.46 -9.56 6.20
C LEU A 61 18.55 -11.06 6.51
N ASP A 62 19.16 -11.40 7.65
CA ASP A 62 19.04 -12.75 8.21
C ASP A 62 17.60 -13.01 8.69
N PRO A 63 17.09 -14.25 8.63
CA PRO A 63 15.78 -14.60 9.18
C PRO A 63 15.66 -14.20 10.65
N LEU A 64 14.49 -13.68 11.05
CA LEU A 64 14.25 -13.25 12.42
C LEU A 64 14.28 -14.43 13.40
N VAL A 65 15.37 -14.57 14.15
CA VAL A 65 15.49 -15.54 15.25
C VAL A 65 15.02 -14.89 16.54
N LEU A 66 13.99 -15.46 17.18
CA LEU A 66 13.54 -15.03 18.51
C LEU A 66 14.64 -15.33 19.54
N PRO A 67 14.99 -14.37 20.42
CA PRO A 67 15.94 -14.63 21.50
C PRO A 67 15.37 -15.64 22.50
N ALA A 68 16.24 -16.38 23.18
CA ALA A 68 15.84 -17.28 24.25
C ALA A 68 15.10 -16.51 25.37
N PRO A 69 14.11 -17.12 26.06
CA PRO A 69 13.39 -16.47 27.16
C PRO A 69 14.35 -15.88 28.20
N GLY A 70 14.16 -14.59 28.53
CA GLY A 70 15.05 -13.81 29.40
C GLY A 70 16.13 -13.01 28.66
N SER A 71 16.28 -13.16 27.35
CA SER A 71 17.16 -12.36 26.50
C SER A 71 16.38 -11.43 25.57
N TYR A 72 17.02 -10.36 25.09
CA TYR A 72 16.45 -9.42 24.11
C TYR A 72 17.46 -9.12 23.00
N VAL A 73 16.97 -8.84 21.79
CA VAL A 73 17.81 -8.34 20.70
C VAL A 73 17.81 -6.81 20.75
N LYS A 74 18.99 -6.20 20.82
CA LYS A 74 19.16 -4.75 20.87
C LYS A 74 19.72 -4.25 19.54
N TYR A 75 18.94 -3.47 18.82
CA TYR A 75 19.43 -2.62 17.74
C TYR A 75 19.64 -1.22 18.32
N GLU A 76 20.88 -0.77 18.42
CA GLU A 76 21.25 0.47 19.12
C GLU A 76 21.89 1.49 18.19
N SER A 77 21.42 2.74 18.33
CA SER A 77 22.05 3.94 17.79
C SER A 77 21.83 5.10 18.76
N SER A 78 22.93 5.63 19.34
CA SER A 78 23.09 6.90 20.10
C SER A 78 23.65 6.76 21.53
N ALA A 79 23.99 7.90 22.15
CA ALA A 79 25.09 8.00 23.12
C ALA A 79 24.71 8.50 24.54
N THR A 80 23.43 8.63 24.88
CA THR A 80 22.98 9.12 26.20
C THR A 80 21.80 8.31 26.74
N GLY A 81 21.95 7.74 27.94
CA GLY A 81 21.01 6.76 28.50
C GLY A 81 19.63 7.34 28.83
N LEU A 82 18.61 6.87 28.11
CA LEU A 82 17.19 7.08 28.38
C LEU A 82 16.56 5.76 28.86
N LEU A 83 15.82 5.78 29.98
CA LEU A 83 15.08 4.61 30.46
C LEU A 83 13.63 4.66 29.95
N LEU A 84 13.25 3.65 29.14
CA LEU A 84 11.89 3.47 28.65
C LEU A 84 11.27 2.22 29.30
N THR A 85 10.19 2.40 30.06
CA THR A 85 9.48 1.31 30.74
C THR A 85 8.24 0.88 29.95
N LEU A 86 8.21 -0.37 29.49
CA LEU A 86 7.06 -0.93 28.75
C LEU A 86 5.95 -1.39 29.71
N ASN A 87 4.73 -0.88 29.54
CA ASN A 87 3.54 -1.37 30.24
C ASN A 87 2.76 -2.36 29.37
N ILE A 88 2.98 -3.65 29.58
CA ILE A 88 2.33 -4.74 28.81
C ILE A 88 0.83 -4.93 29.14
N SER A 89 0.31 -4.30 30.18
CA SER A 89 -1.11 -4.35 30.56
C SER A 89 -1.96 -3.30 29.83
N ALA A 90 -1.33 -2.30 29.20
CA ALA A 90 -2.01 -1.29 28.40
C ALA A 90 -2.01 -1.71 26.93
N LEU A 91 -3.16 -2.19 26.44
CA LEU A 91 -3.35 -2.59 25.05
C LEU A 91 -3.98 -1.46 24.22
N TYR A 92 -3.58 -1.38 22.95
CA TYR A 92 -4.02 -0.35 22.00
C TYR A 92 -4.45 -1.00 20.67
N GLN A 93 -4.35 -0.29 19.55
CA GLN A 93 -4.76 -0.77 18.23
C GLN A 93 -3.97 -1.98 17.74
N HIS A 94 -4.63 -2.87 17.01
CA HIS A 94 -3.95 -3.87 16.20
C HIS A 94 -3.37 -3.25 14.93
N VAL A 95 -2.11 -3.56 14.62
CA VAL A 95 -1.44 -3.07 13.41
C VAL A 95 -1.99 -3.79 12.19
N LYS A 96 -2.48 -3.03 11.20
CA LYS A 96 -3.00 -3.62 9.96
C LYS A 96 -1.89 -4.04 9.00
N GLY A 97 -0.87 -3.19 8.83
CA GLY A 97 0.28 -3.47 8.00
C GLY A 97 1.08 -2.24 7.60
N PHE A 98 2.17 -2.49 6.87
CA PHE A 98 3.04 -1.48 6.25
C PHE A 98 3.22 -1.80 4.76
N GLY A 99 3.49 -0.78 3.95
CA GLY A 99 3.19 -0.88 2.53
C GLY A 99 3.64 0.27 1.63
N GLY A 100 3.26 0.15 0.36
CA GLY A 100 3.50 1.14 -0.70
C GLY A 100 2.41 1.10 -1.78
N SER A 101 2.53 1.95 -2.79
CA SER A 101 1.55 2.08 -3.89
C SER A 101 2.08 1.51 -5.20
N PHE A 102 1.28 0.67 -5.86
CA PHE A 102 1.53 0.18 -7.22
C PHE A 102 0.88 1.12 -8.24
N SER A 103 1.44 2.33 -8.34
CA SER A 103 1.10 3.29 -9.40
C SER A 103 1.66 2.85 -10.76
N ASP A 104 1.13 3.42 -11.84
CA ASP A 104 1.62 3.16 -13.20
C ASP A 104 3.13 3.50 -13.29
N ALA A 105 3.57 4.63 -12.74
CA ALA A 105 4.98 4.99 -12.68
C ALA A 105 5.84 3.99 -11.89
N ALA A 106 5.35 3.46 -10.75
CA ALA A 106 6.07 2.43 -10.01
C ALA A 106 6.22 1.15 -10.85
N ALA A 107 5.13 0.68 -11.43
CA ALA A 107 5.11 -0.52 -12.27
C ALA A 107 6.01 -0.37 -13.52
N MET A 108 5.94 0.77 -14.21
CA MET A 108 6.79 1.10 -15.37
C MET A 108 8.27 1.13 -15.02
N ASN A 109 8.65 1.69 -13.86
CA ASN A 109 10.06 1.77 -13.47
C ASN A 109 10.61 0.40 -13.03
N ILE A 110 9.81 -0.44 -12.38
CA ILE A 110 10.18 -1.83 -12.10
C ILE A 110 10.40 -2.57 -13.42
N LEU A 111 9.44 -2.52 -14.36
CA LEU A 111 9.52 -3.28 -15.61
C LEU A 111 10.63 -2.84 -16.58
N LYS A 112 11.25 -1.67 -16.37
CA LYS A 112 12.47 -1.24 -17.09
C LYS A 112 13.74 -1.97 -16.63
N LEU A 113 13.73 -2.59 -15.45
CA LEU A 113 14.85 -3.40 -14.96
C LEU A 113 14.88 -4.76 -15.67
N SER A 114 16.04 -5.42 -15.70
CA SER A 114 16.11 -6.82 -16.12
C SER A 114 15.35 -7.73 -15.16
N GLN A 115 14.82 -8.86 -15.64
CA GLN A 115 13.99 -9.77 -14.83
C GLN A 115 14.61 -10.12 -13.45
N PRO A 116 15.92 -10.48 -13.32
CA PRO A 116 16.53 -10.72 -12.01
C PRO A 116 16.57 -9.49 -11.10
N ALA A 117 16.81 -8.30 -11.66
CA ALA A 117 16.79 -7.06 -10.88
C ALA A 117 15.37 -6.67 -10.44
N GLN A 118 14.34 -6.99 -11.23
CA GLN A 118 12.94 -6.88 -10.80
C GLN A 118 12.63 -7.85 -9.65
N ASP A 119 13.09 -9.09 -9.73
CA ASP A 119 12.89 -10.08 -8.68
C ASP A 119 13.61 -9.70 -7.38
N ASN A 120 14.83 -9.14 -7.46
CA ASN A 120 15.52 -8.60 -6.29
C ASN A 120 14.73 -7.45 -5.65
N LEU A 121 14.29 -6.46 -6.44
CA LEU A 121 13.51 -5.33 -5.94
C LEU A 121 12.19 -5.76 -5.28
N LEU A 122 11.47 -6.72 -5.89
CA LEU A 122 10.23 -7.25 -5.30
C LEU A 122 10.53 -8.06 -4.02
N ARG A 123 11.62 -8.84 -3.97
CA ARG A 123 12.03 -9.54 -2.74
C ARG A 123 12.36 -8.58 -1.61
N SER A 124 13.07 -7.49 -1.87
CA SER A 124 13.41 -6.46 -0.87
C SER A 124 12.17 -5.91 -0.16
N TYR A 125 11.04 -5.75 -0.87
CA TYR A 125 9.79 -5.31 -0.26
C TYR A 125 8.95 -6.46 0.32
N PHE A 126 8.77 -7.56 -0.40
CA PHE A 126 7.67 -8.51 -0.15
C PHE A 126 8.06 -9.85 0.46
N SER A 127 9.35 -10.23 0.42
CA SER A 127 9.83 -11.54 0.89
C SER A 127 10.36 -11.52 2.32
N GLU A 128 10.52 -12.70 2.92
CA GLU A 128 11.20 -12.88 4.24
C GLU A 128 12.66 -12.39 4.26
N SER A 129 13.32 -12.32 3.09
CA SER A 129 14.69 -11.77 2.98
C SER A 129 14.74 -10.23 2.89
N GLY A 130 13.58 -9.58 2.89
CA GLY A 130 13.39 -8.14 2.81
C GLY A 130 12.59 -7.59 4.00
N ILE A 131 11.80 -6.53 3.77
CA ILE A 131 11.04 -5.83 4.83
C ILE A 131 9.57 -6.25 4.98
N GLU A 132 9.19 -7.38 4.37
CA GLU A 132 7.88 -8.06 4.52
C GLU A 132 6.63 -7.13 4.47
N TYR A 133 6.57 -6.22 3.50
CA TYR A 133 5.37 -5.42 3.21
C TYR A 133 4.14 -6.31 3.06
N ASN A 134 3.08 -5.97 3.80
CA ASN A 134 1.84 -6.73 3.86
C ASN A 134 0.59 -5.87 3.55
N LEU A 135 0.79 -4.63 3.12
CA LEU A 135 -0.26 -3.71 2.65
C LEU A 135 0.16 -3.10 1.31
N VAL A 136 -0.71 -3.07 0.30
CA VAL A 136 -0.44 -2.43 -0.99
C VAL A 136 -1.64 -1.62 -1.46
N ARG A 137 -1.38 -0.39 -1.86
CA ARG A 137 -2.34 0.49 -2.51
C ARG A 137 -2.30 0.33 -4.03
N VAL A 138 -3.45 0.31 -4.68
CA VAL A 138 -3.58 0.21 -6.14
C VAL A 138 -4.49 1.34 -6.66
N PRO A 139 -4.00 2.23 -7.55
CA PRO A 139 -4.87 3.19 -8.20
C PRO A 139 -5.93 2.52 -9.08
N MET A 140 -7.18 2.96 -8.95
CA MET A 140 -8.24 2.63 -9.89
C MET A 140 -8.13 3.59 -11.08
N ALA A 141 -7.69 3.07 -12.22
CA ALA A 141 -7.28 3.80 -13.41
C ALA A 141 -6.13 4.80 -13.14
N CYS A 142 -6.10 5.95 -13.84
CA CYS A 142 -4.98 6.87 -13.80
C CYS A 142 -4.84 7.63 -12.47
N SER A 143 -3.60 7.95 -12.11
CA SER A 143 -3.23 8.89 -11.05
C SER A 143 -2.39 10.03 -11.65
N ASP A 144 -1.95 10.98 -10.82
CA ASP A 144 -0.88 11.93 -11.16
C ASP A 144 0.46 11.22 -11.46
N PHE A 145 0.67 10.03 -10.92
CA PHE A 145 1.76 9.10 -11.26
C PHE A 145 1.44 8.20 -12.48
N SER A 146 0.61 8.66 -13.41
CA SER A 146 0.35 8.02 -14.71
C SER A 146 0.83 8.88 -15.87
N VAL A 147 1.34 8.25 -16.94
CA VAL A 147 1.88 8.96 -18.13
C VAL A 147 0.81 9.51 -19.06
N ARG A 148 -0.46 9.12 -18.88
CA ARG A 148 -1.62 9.61 -19.63
C ARG A 148 -2.87 9.62 -18.74
N PRO A 149 -3.83 10.53 -18.98
CA PRO A 149 -5.16 10.45 -18.38
C PRO A 149 -5.97 9.29 -19.00
N TYR A 150 -6.69 8.52 -18.17
CA TYR A 150 -7.66 7.51 -18.61
C TYR A 150 -8.61 7.09 -17.48
N SER A 151 -9.78 6.58 -17.84
CA SER A 151 -10.60 5.76 -16.93
C SER A 151 -10.77 4.35 -17.51
N TYR A 152 -11.54 3.49 -16.84
CA TYR A 152 -11.93 2.18 -17.37
C TYR A 152 -13.14 2.25 -18.30
N ASP A 153 -13.86 3.37 -18.33
CA ASP A 153 -15.11 3.53 -19.08
C ASP A 153 -15.21 4.92 -19.75
N ASP A 154 -14.29 5.20 -20.67
CA ASP A 154 -14.23 6.49 -21.38
C ASP A 154 -15.29 6.62 -22.51
N VAL A 155 -16.23 5.68 -22.66
CA VAL A 155 -17.33 5.77 -23.65
C VAL A 155 -18.47 6.64 -23.09
N PRO A 156 -18.83 7.77 -23.73
CA PRO A 156 -19.81 8.68 -23.14
C PRO A 156 -21.20 8.07 -22.92
N ASN A 157 -21.75 8.28 -21.73
CA ASN A 157 -23.10 7.86 -21.31
C ASN A 157 -23.32 6.34 -21.16
N ASP A 158 -22.26 5.54 -20.96
CA ASP A 158 -22.40 4.11 -20.67
C ASP A 158 -22.83 3.84 -19.20
N TYR A 159 -24.08 4.18 -18.88
CA TYR A 159 -24.68 3.95 -17.55
C TYR A 159 -24.79 2.46 -17.17
N GLU A 160 -24.56 1.54 -18.11
CA GLU A 160 -24.58 0.09 -17.88
C GLU A 160 -23.17 -0.53 -17.76
N LEU A 161 -22.10 0.26 -17.97
CA LEU A 161 -20.71 -0.17 -17.92
C LEU A 161 -20.42 -1.36 -18.86
N LYS A 162 -20.98 -1.32 -20.09
CA LYS A 162 -20.79 -2.30 -21.16
C LYS A 162 -19.41 -2.23 -21.80
N HIS A 163 -18.79 -1.05 -21.82
CA HIS A 163 -17.48 -0.76 -22.38
C HIS A 163 -16.37 -0.69 -21.33
N PHE A 164 -16.72 -0.87 -20.04
CA PHE A 164 -15.78 -0.97 -18.94
C PHE A 164 -14.71 -2.03 -19.24
N ARG A 165 -13.44 -1.61 -19.22
CA ARG A 165 -12.30 -2.51 -19.35
C ARG A 165 -11.10 -2.01 -18.56
N LEU A 166 -10.36 -2.94 -17.97
CA LEU A 166 -9.04 -2.62 -17.41
C LEU A 166 -8.11 -2.12 -18.51
N ALA A 167 -7.20 -1.21 -18.15
CA ALA A 167 -6.27 -0.63 -19.09
C ALA A 167 -5.03 -1.54 -19.28
N ASP A 168 -4.22 -1.24 -20.30
CA ASP A 168 -2.94 -1.91 -20.52
C ASP A 168 -2.01 -1.78 -19.29
N GLU A 169 -2.08 -0.64 -18.60
CA GLU A 169 -1.39 -0.35 -17.35
C GLU A 169 -1.73 -1.36 -16.24
N ASP A 170 -2.98 -1.84 -16.17
CA ASP A 170 -3.37 -2.88 -15.23
C ASP A 170 -2.93 -4.25 -15.69
N VAL A 171 -3.36 -4.68 -16.88
CA VAL A 171 -3.25 -6.08 -17.31
C VAL A 171 -1.83 -6.46 -17.75
N LYS A 172 -1.03 -5.50 -18.22
CA LYS A 172 0.37 -5.72 -18.64
C LYS A 172 1.39 -5.33 -17.58
N MET A 173 1.03 -4.48 -16.60
CA MET A 173 1.99 -3.99 -15.60
C MET A 173 1.58 -4.27 -14.15
N LYS A 174 0.51 -3.64 -13.64
CA LYS A 174 0.16 -3.73 -12.20
C LYS A 174 -0.20 -5.15 -11.77
N ILE A 175 -1.10 -5.82 -12.49
CA ILE A 175 -1.58 -7.17 -12.15
C ILE A 175 -0.44 -8.21 -12.19
N PRO A 176 0.41 -8.29 -13.23
CA PRO A 176 1.56 -9.19 -13.24
C PRO A 176 2.54 -8.96 -12.08
N LEU A 177 2.83 -7.70 -11.73
CA LEU A 177 3.72 -7.39 -10.59
C LEU A 177 3.05 -7.71 -9.24
N LEU A 178 1.76 -7.40 -9.07
CA LEU A 178 1.00 -7.75 -7.85
C LEU A 178 0.97 -9.26 -7.63
N ARG A 179 0.80 -10.06 -8.68
CA ARG A 179 0.85 -11.53 -8.59
C ARG A 179 2.23 -12.05 -8.20
N ARG A 180 3.31 -11.40 -8.63
CA ARG A 180 4.69 -11.72 -8.19
C ARG A 180 4.91 -11.35 -6.72
N ALA A 181 4.46 -10.17 -6.30
CA ALA A 181 4.50 -9.76 -4.89
C ALA A 181 3.72 -10.75 -4.00
N LEU A 182 2.48 -11.08 -4.37
CA LEU A 182 1.64 -12.08 -3.69
C LEU A 182 2.32 -13.45 -3.56
N ALA A 183 3.07 -13.90 -4.58
CA ALA A 183 3.79 -15.16 -4.55
C ALA A 183 5.10 -15.12 -3.74
N MET A 184 5.66 -13.94 -3.50
CA MET A 184 6.86 -13.73 -2.67
C MET A 184 6.52 -13.50 -1.18
N SER A 185 5.30 -13.04 -0.87
CA SER A 185 4.85 -12.78 0.50
C SER A 185 4.36 -14.03 1.21
N LYS A 186 5.02 -14.36 2.32
CA LYS A 186 4.56 -15.39 3.28
C LYS A 186 3.44 -14.89 4.20
N ARG A 187 3.42 -13.60 4.50
CA ARG A 187 2.33 -12.93 5.23
C ARG A 187 1.18 -12.62 4.26
N PRO A 188 -0.09 -12.68 4.69
CA PRO A 188 -1.22 -12.27 3.85
C PRO A 188 -1.08 -10.81 3.39
N LEU A 189 -0.91 -10.61 2.09
CA LEU A 189 -0.77 -9.29 1.47
C LEU A 189 -2.15 -8.65 1.26
N LEU A 190 -2.43 -7.60 2.01
CA LEU A 190 -3.69 -6.87 1.95
C LEU A 190 -3.64 -5.82 0.84
N LEU A 191 -4.52 -5.93 -0.15
CA LEU A 191 -4.65 -4.93 -1.20
C LEU A 191 -5.79 -3.96 -0.87
N PHE A 192 -5.57 -2.67 -1.08
CA PHE A 192 -6.66 -1.69 -1.13
C PHE A 192 -6.57 -0.78 -2.36
N ALA A 193 -7.70 -0.27 -2.83
CA ALA A 193 -7.74 0.57 -4.02
C ALA A 193 -8.39 1.95 -3.75
N SER A 194 -7.84 2.98 -4.39
CA SER A 194 -8.37 4.35 -4.35
C SER A 194 -8.58 4.82 -5.79
N PRO A 195 -9.73 5.41 -6.15
CA PRO A 195 -9.89 6.11 -7.42
C PRO A 195 -9.45 7.58 -7.27
N TRP A 196 -8.71 8.08 -8.26
CA TRP A 196 -8.43 9.51 -8.38
C TRP A 196 -9.59 10.24 -9.05
N THR A 197 -10.26 9.63 -10.01
CA THR A 197 -11.26 10.33 -10.82
C THR A 197 -12.30 9.38 -11.41
N ALA A 198 -13.50 9.90 -11.66
CA ALA A 198 -14.52 9.22 -12.44
C ALA A 198 -14.33 9.46 -13.95
N PRO A 199 -14.90 8.61 -14.83
CA PRO A 199 -14.93 8.86 -16.26
C PRO A 199 -15.38 10.28 -16.60
N GLY A 200 -14.72 10.92 -17.56
CA GLY A 200 -14.93 12.36 -17.85
C GLY A 200 -16.39 12.71 -18.15
N TRP A 201 -17.12 11.81 -18.80
CA TRP A 201 -18.54 11.97 -19.11
C TRP A 201 -19.45 12.01 -17.86
N MET A 202 -19.03 11.41 -16.73
CA MET A 202 -19.73 11.50 -15.44
C MET A 202 -19.41 12.78 -14.66
N LYS A 203 -18.30 13.47 -14.97
CA LYS A 203 -17.85 14.67 -14.26
C LYS A 203 -18.49 15.95 -14.78
N SER A 204 -18.62 16.96 -13.91
CA SER A 204 -19.19 18.27 -14.25
C SER A 204 -18.39 19.04 -15.31
N ASN A 205 -17.06 18.84 -15.37
CA ASN A 205 -16.16 19.48 -16.32
C ASN A 205 -15.89 18.68 -17.61
N GLY A 206 -16.38 17.43 -17.73
CA GLY A 206 -16.24 16.62 -18.95
C GLY A 206 -14.89 15.93 -19.15
N ASP A 207 -13.86 16.23 -18.36
CA ASP A 207 -12.50 15.66 -18.45
C ASP A 207 -12.16 14.89 -17.16
N VAL A 208 -11.45 13.76 -17.28
CA VAL A 208 -10.96 12.99 -16.13
C VAL A 208 -9.98 13.79 -15.27
N ARG A 209 -9.29 14.78 -15.84
CA ARG A 209 -8.41 15.74 -15.15
C ARG A 209 -9.16 16.96 -14.65
N GLY A 210 -8.52 17.70 -13.75
CA GLY A 210 -8.94 19.02 -13.31
C GLY A 210 -10.21 19.03 -12.46
N LYS A 211 -10.47 20.23 -11.91
CA LYS A 211 -11.54 20.49 -10.95
C LYS A 211 -12.91 20.16 -11.55
N GLY A 212 -13.59 19.20 -10.93
CA GLY A 212 -14.95 18.81 -11.24
C GLY A 212 -15.55 17.97 -10.11
N THR A 213 -16.87 17.94 -10.02
CA THR A 213 -17.62 17.04 -9.14
C THR A 213 -18.27 15.95 -9.98
N LEU A 214 -18.83 14.94 -9.34
CA LEU A 214 -19.76 14.04 -10.04
C LEU A 214 -21.00 14.84 -10.47
N LYS A 215 -21.57 14.53 -11.64
CA LYS A 215 -22.82 15.14 -12.11
C LYS A 215 -23.99 14.72 -11.21
N GLY A 216 -24.93 15.63 -11.01
CA GLY A 216 -26.16 15.37 -10.28
C GLY A 216 -25.96 15.17 -8.78
N LYS A 217 -26.58 14.14 -8.18
CA LYS A 217 -26.59 13.91 -6.72
C LYS A 217 -26.73 12.43 -6.34
N ALA A 218 -26.30 12.08 -5.13
CA ALA A 218 -26.45 10.73 -4.57
C ALA A 218 -27.88 10.16 -4.77
N GLY A 219 -27.94 8.85 -5.05
CA GLY A 219 -29.15 8.14 -5.45
C GLY A 219 -29.54 8.27 -6.92
N ASP A 220 -28.86 9.12 -7.71
CA ASP A 220 -29.13 9.28 -9.15
C ASP A 220 -28.36 8.30 -10.06
N LYS A 221 -28.57 8.42 -11.38
CA LYS A 221 -27.91 7.54 -12.36
C LYS A 221 -26.38 7.69 -12.40
N TYR A 222 -25.83 8.88 -12.18
CA TYR A 222 -24.37 9.08 -12.20
C TYR A 222 -23.73 8.46 -10.96
N HIS A 223 -24.33 8.67 -9.78
CA HIS A 223 -23.81 8.14 -8.53
C HIS A 223 -23.96 6.62 -8.46
N LYS A 224 -25.08 6.06 -8.96
CA LYS A 224 -25.25 4.60 -9.10
C LYS A 224 -24.27 3.98 -10.09
N THR A 225 -24.03 4.63 -11.24
CA THR A 225 -23.05 4.13 -12.21
C THR A 225 -21.63 4.20 -11.62
N TRP A 226 -21.30 5.28 -10.91
CA TRP A 226 -20.01 5.40 -10.23
C TRP A 226 -19.83 4.34 -9.13
N ALA A 227 -20.86 4.07 -8.32
CA ALA A 227 -20.81 2.95 -7.36
C ALA A 227 -20.64 1.58 -8.06
N ASN A 228 -21.33 1.35 -9.18
CA ASN A 228 -21.16 0.13 -9.97
C ASN A 228 -19.77 0.02 -10.63
N TYR A 229 -19.10 1.13 -10.92
CA TYR A 229 -17.73 1.15 -11.45
C TYR A 229 -16.73 0.56 -10.44
N PHE A 230 -16.90 0.79 -9.13
CA PHE A 230 -16.12 0.09 -8.10
C PHE A 230 -16.36 -1.42 -8.16
N ILE A 231 -17.62 -1.86 -8.30
CA ILE A 231 -17.94 -3.29 -8.35
C ILE A 231 -17.34 -3.94 -9.60
N LYS A 232 -17.45 -3.28 -10.76
CA LYS A 232 -16.80 -3.72 -12.00
C LYS A 232 -15.27 -3.80 -11.88
N PHE A 233 -14.63 -2.84 -11.23
CA PHE A 233 -13.20 -2.91 -10.94
C PHE A 233 -12.83 -4.15 -10.10
N LEU A 234 -13.59 -4.42 -9.03
CA LEU A 234 -13.40 -5.60 -8.18
C LEU A 234 -13.66 -6.90 -8.95
N ASP A 235 -14.71 -6.95 -9.78
CA ASP A 235 -15.04 -8.08 -10.64
C ASP A 235 -13.91 -8.40 -11.65
N GLU A 236 -13.40 -7.39 -12.37
CA GLU A 236 -12.34 -7.60 -13.36
C GLU A 236 -11.02 -8.01 -12.71
N TYR A 237 -10.61 -7.37 -11.62
CA TYR A 237 -9.39 -7.78 -10.89
C TYR A 237 -9.52 -9.20 -10.29
N ALA A 238 -10.71 -9.59 -9.83
CA ALA A 238 -10.96 -10.95 -9.33
C ALA A 238 -10.77 -12.03 -10.42
N LYS A 239 -11.08 -11.74 -11.70
CA LYS A 239 -10.78 -12.67 -12.83
C LYS A 239 -9.28 -12.94 -13.00
N HIS A 240 -8.42 -12.04 -12.51
CA HIS A 240 -6.97 -12.21 -12.51
C HIS A 240 -6.43 -12.85 -11.20
N ASN A 241 -7.32 -13.34 -10.32
CA ASN A 241 -7.04 -13.84 -8.97
C ASN A 241 -6.42 -12.76 -8.05
N VAL A 242 -6.85 -11.51 -8.21
CA VAL A 242 -6.41 -10.38 -7.36
C VAL A 242 -7.64 -9.81 -6.64
N THR A 243 -7.69 -9.95 -5.32
CA THR A 243 -8.83 -9.51 -4.49
C THR A 243 -8.43 -8.39 -3.53
N PHE A 244 -9.35 -7.46 -3.27
CA PHE A 244 -9.10 -6.32 -2.39
C PHE A 244 -9.68 -6.54 -1.00
N TRP A 245 -8.87 -6.22 0.02
CA TRP A 245 -9.33 -6.10 1.40
C TRP A 245 -10.21 -4.86 1.57
N ALA A 246 -9.84 -3.73 0.95
CA ALA A 246 -10.58 -2.48 1.07
C ALA A 246 -10.61 -1.63 -0.21
N VAL A 247 -11.52 -0.66 -0.26
CA VAL A 247 -11.50 0.48 -1.19
C VAL A 247 -11.67 1.77 -0.41
N THR A 248 -11.12 2.88 -0.92
CA THR A 248 -11.41 4.21 -0.38
C THR A 248 -12.50 4.88 -1.21
N ALA A 249 -13.32 5.73 -0.59
CA ALA A 249 -14.47 6.34 -1.27
C ALA A 249 -14.06 7.28 -2.43
N GLN A 250 -12.88 7.92 -2.34
CA GLN A 250 -12.28 8.82 -3.31
C GLN A 250 -10.88 9.22 -2.80
N ASN A 251 -9.84 9.25 -3.64
CA ASN A 251 -8.55 9.87 -3.28
C ASN A 251 -8.68 11.40 -3.20
N GLU A 252 -8.28 11.97 -2.07
CA GLU A 252 -8.20 13.41 -1.78
C GLU A 252 -9.45 14.23 -2.24
N PRO A 253 -10.65 13.87 -1.75
CA PRO A 253 -11.91 14.49 -2.13
C PRO A 253 -11.96 16.01 -1.96
N LEU A 254 -11.19 16.61 -1.04
CA LEU A 254 -11.14 18.07 -0.92
C LEU A 254 -9.97 18.68 -1.68
N ALA A 255 -8.81 18.01 -1.77
CA ALA A 255 -7.68 18.51 -2.55
C ALA A 255 -8.04 18.73 -4.03
N GLY A 256 -8.98 17.95 -4.58
CA GLY A 256 -9.53 18.15 -5.93
C GLY A 256 -10.14 19.52 -6.25
N LEU A 257 -10.36 20.38 -5.24
CA LEU A 257 -10.74 21.78 -5.42
C LEU A 257 -9.55 22.72 -5.71
N PHE A 258 -8.32 22.24 -5.45
CA PHE A 258 -7.05 22.98 -5.43
C PHE A 258 -5.93 22.32 -6.25
N THR A 259 -6.08 21.06 -6.67
CA THR A 259 -5.11 20.34 -7.53
C THR A 259 -4.86 21.06 -8.86
N PRO A 260 -3.66 20.94 -9.45
CA PRO A 260 -3.35 21.46 -10.78
C PRO A 260 -4.33 20.97 -11.86
N PRO A 261 -4.64 21.76 -12.91
CA PRO A 261 -5.62 21.40 -13.95
C PRO A 261 -5.36 20.07 -14.67
N GLN A 262 -4.09 19.62 -14.72
CA GLN A 262 -3.66 18.39 -15.35
C GLN A 262 -3.82 17.13 -14.49
N ALA A 263 -4.05 17.26 -13.17
CA ALA A 263 -4.14 16.11 -12.28
C ALA A 263 -5.52 15.43 -12.40
N PRO A 264 -5.60 14.08 -12.40
CA PRO A 264 -6.87 13.39 -12.27
C PRO A 264 -7.41 13.58 -10.85
N THR A 265 -8.65 14.07 -10.76
CA THR A 265 -9.33 14.31 -9.49
C THR A 265 -10.85 14.33 -9.67
N ILE A 266 -11.60 14.11 -8.59
CA ILE A 266 -13.02 14.45 -8.50
C ILE A 266 -13.34 14.91 -7.07
N ALA A 267 -13.93 16.09 -6.94
CA ALA A 267 -14.15 16.73 -5.65
C ALA A 267 -15.46 16.27 -4.98
N PHE A 268 -15.40 16.01 -3.68
CA PHE A 268 -16.54 15.75 -2.81
C PHE A 268 -16.40 16.58 -1.53
N THR A 269 -17.49 17.21 -1.08
CA THR A 269 -17.62 17.65 0.31
C THR A 269 -17.90 16.46 1.23
N ALA A 270 -17.66 16.61 2.53
CA ALA A 270 -17.99 15.57 3.52
C ALA A 270 -19.47 15.13 3.46
N ALA A 271 -20.40 16.06 3.18
CA ALA A 271 -21.82 15.75 3.01
C ALA A 271 -22.10 14.95 1.72
N GLN A 272 -21.44 15.28 0.61
CA GLN A 272 -21.55 14.51 -0.64
C GLN A 272 -20.93 13.11 -0.49
N GLN A 273 -19.79 12.98 0.19
CA GLN A 273 -19.19 11.67 0.48
C GLN A 273 -20.12 10.83 1.38
N ARG A 274 -20.68 11.41 2.45
CA ARG A 274 -21.71 10.77 3.30
C ARG A 274 -22.87 10.25 2.46
N ASP A 275 -23.45 11.09 1.61
CA ASP A 275 -24.66 10.74 0.86
C ASP A 275 -24.38 9.68 -0.22
N PHE A 276 -23.24 9.78 -0.93
CA PHE A 276 -22.78 8.76 -1.87
C PHE A 276 -22.53 7.40 -1.20
N ILE A 277 -21.90 7.39 -0.01
CA ILE A 277 -21.71 6.16 0.77
C ILE A 277 -23.05 5.57 1.22
N ALA A 278 -23.96 6.39 1.75
CA ALA A 278 -25.24 5.95 2.29
C ALA A 278 -26.22 5.43 1.22
N GLN A 279 -26.25 6.05 0.04
CA GLN A 279 -27.28 5.80 -0.98
C GLN A 279 -26.79 4.89 -2.12
N ASP A 280 -25.49 4.92 -2.45
CA ASP A 280 -24.96 4.29 -3.67
C ASP A 280 -23.84 3.29 -3.36
N LEU A 281 -22.66 3.74 -2.89
CA LEU A 281 -21.46 2.91 -2.78
C LEU A 281 -21.55 1.82 -1.71
N GLY A 282 -22.00 2.18 -0.50
CA GLY A 282 -22.20 1.21 0.59
C GLY A 282 -23.21 0.12 0.22
N PRO A 283 -24.43 0.48 -0.25
CA PRO A 283 -25.40 -0.50 -0.75
C PRO A 283 -24.92 -1.31 -1.96
N ALA A 284 -24.07 -0.76 -2.84
CA ALA A 284 -23.50 -1.51 -3.97
C ALA A 284 -22.48 -2.56 -3.49
N LEU A 285 -21.54 -2.18 -2.64
CA LEU A 285 -20.56 -3.11 -2.04
C LEU A 285 -21.26 -4.22 -1.26
N ALA A 286 -22.25 -3.88 -0.42
CA ALA A 286 -22.98 -4.85 0.40
C ALA A 286 -23.86 -5.84 -0.40
N ARG A 287 -24.23 -5.53 -1.65
CA ARG A 287 -24.90 -6.46 -2.57
C ARG A 287 -23.94 -7.24 -3.46
N SER A 288 -22.68 -6.83 -3.54
CA SER A 288 -21.66 -7.50 -4.33
C SER A 288 -21.19 -8.80 -3.65
N PRO A 289 -20.60 -9.75 -4.38
CA PRO A 289 -19.99 -10.94 -3.76
C PRO A 289 -18.69 -10.62 -3.01
N HIS A 290 -18.15 -9.40 -3.14
CA HIS A 290 -16.87 -9.00 -2.57
C HIS A 290 -17.01 -8.61 -1.10
N ARG A 291 -16.14 -9.16 -0.24
CA ARG A 291 -16.08 -8.81 1.19
C ARG A 291 -15.22 -7.55 1.47
N THR A 292 -15.15 -6.65 0.49
CA THR A 292 -14.29 -5.47 0.50
C THR A 292 -14.79 -4.44 1.49
N GLN A 293 -13.92 -3.99 2.40
CA GLN A 293 -14.21 -2.93 3.35
C GLN A 293 -14.17 -1.55 2.67
N LEU A 294 -14.95 -0.59 3.17
CA LEU A 294 -14.94 0.79 2.68
C LEU A 294 -14.25 1.72 3.68
N LEU A 295 -13.27 2.47 3.21
CA LEU A 295 -12.60 3.53 3.95
C LEU A 295 -13.13 4.90 3.48
N MET A 296 -13.43 5.77 4.43
CA MET A 296 -13.83 7.15 4.15
C MET A 296 -12.61 8.10 4.22
N LEU A 297 -12.83 9.39 3.89
CA LEU A 297 -11.81 10.43 3.81
C LEU A 297 -10.78 10.18 2.69
N ASP A 298 -9.68 9.47 2.94
CA ASP A 298 -8.50 9.31 2.04
C ASP A 298 -7.90 10.67 1.63
N ASP A 299 -7.70 11.53 2.64
CA ASP A 299 -7.24 12.92 2.51
C ASP A 299 -6.52 13.35 3.80
N GLN A 300 -6.04 14.59 3.85
CA GLN A 300 -5.21 15.11 4.93
C GLN A 300 -5.88 15.08 6.31
N ARG A 301 -5.10 14.81 7.37
CA ARG A 301 -5.62 14.79 8.75
C ARG A 301 -6.23 16.11 9.24
N ILE A 302 -5.94 17.24 8.56
CA ILE A 302 -6.55 18.55 8.86
C ILE A 302 -8.08 18.58 8.68
N HIS A 303 -8.66 17.60 7.98
CA HIS A 303 -10.11 17.47 7.81
C HIS A 303 -10.78 16.72 8.97
N LEU A 304 -10.00 16.11 9.86
CA LEU A 304 -10.45 15.44 11.07
C LEU A 304 -10.47 16.40 12.28
N PRO A 305 -11.43 16.26 13.22
CA PRO A 305 -12.51 15.27 13.25
C PRO A 305 -13.78 15.68 12.48
N HIS A 306 -13.81 16.83 11.80
CA HIS A 306 -15.03 17.36 11.17
C HIS A 306 -15.62 16.39 10.13
N TRP A 307 -14.80 15.87 9.23
CA TRP A 307 -15.26 14.96 8.17
C TRP A 307 -15.83 13.65 8.74
N ALA A 308 -15.19 13.11 9.79
CA ALA A 308 -15.69 11.97 10.55
C ALA A 308 -17.08 12.25 11.15
N LYS A 309 -17.26 13.41 11.81
CA LYS A 309 -18.56 13.82 12.38
C LYS A 309 -19.66 13.91 11.32
N VAL A 310 -19.37 14.42 10.12
CA VAL A 310 -20.37 14.55 9.04
C VAL A 310 -20.77 13.20 8.45
N VAL A 311 -19.82 12.28 8.23
CA VAL A 311 -20.09 10.97 7.62
C VAL A 311 -20.61 9.98 8.66
N LEU A 312 -19.87 9.76 9.75
CA LEU A 312 -20.18 8.76 10.78
C LEU A 312 -21.33 9.20 11.71
N GLY A 313 -21.62 10.51 11.79
CA GLY A 313 -22.83 11.02 12.45
C GLY A 313 -24.13 10.62 11.74
N ASN A 314 -24.07 10.02 10.54
CA ASN A 314 -25.22 9.44 9.85
C ASN A 314 -25.15 7.91 9.89
N ALA A 315 -26.05 7.28 10.65
CA ALA A 315 -26.10 5.83 10.85
C ALA A 315 -26.30 4.99 9.56
N THR A 316 -26.76 5.59 8.46
CA THR A 316 -26.86 4.91 7.15
C THR A 316 -25.52 4.93 6.40
N ALA A 317 -24.71 5.98 6.52
CA ALA A 317 -23.33 5.96 6.02
C ALA A 317 -22.42 5.13 6.93
N ALA A 318 -22.47 5.36 8.25
CA ALA A 318 -21.58 4.76 9.24
C ALA A 318 -21.53 3.23 9.18
N ARG A 319 -22.68 2.56 8.99
CA ARG A 319 -22.75 1.09 8.92
C ARG A 319 -21.93 0.45 7.79
N TYR A 320 -21.57 1.22 6.77
CA TYR A 320 -20.78 0.75 5.63
C TYR A 320 -19.29 1.11 5.76
N VAL A 321 -18.93 2.05 6.63
CA VAL A 321 -17.54 2.52 6.78
C VAL A 321 -16.81 1.66 7.80
N ALA A 322 -15.73 1.00 7.40
CA ALA A 322 -14.89 0.22 8.31
C ALA A 322 -13.84 1.07 9.04
N GLY A 323 -13.36 2.13 8.40
CA GLY A 323 -12.32 3.00 8.94
C GLY A 323 -12.13 4.28 8.13
N LEU A 324 -11.20 5.11 8.57
CA LEU A 324 -10.86 6.38 7.94
C LEU A 324 -9.43 6.32 7.40
N ALA A 325 -9.30 6.64 6.12
CA ALA A 325 -8.03 6.74 5.40
C ALA A 325 -7.49 8.18 5.53
N VAL A 326 -6.18 8.33 5.77
CA VAL A 326 -5.55 9.61 6.13
C VAL A 326 -4.24 9.82 5.36
N HIS A 327 -3.99 11.04 4.90
CA HIS A 327 -2.76 11.45 4.22
C HIS A 327 -1.89 12.38 5.09
N TRP A 328 -0.57 12.36 4.86
CA TRP A 328 0.47 12.98 5.70
C TRP A 328 0.87 14.42 5.33
N TYR A 329 0.55 14.92 4.14
CA TYR A 329 1.23 16.08 3.54
C TYR A 329 1.10 17.38 4.33
N LEU A 330 0.01 17.54 5.08
CA LEU A 330 -0.29 18.72 5.90
C LEU A 330 -0.18 18.47 7.40
N ASP A 331 0.52 17.41 7.83
CA ASP A 331 0.64 17.04 9.25
C ASP A 331 1.30 18.12 10.12
N ALA A 332 2.12 18.99 9.55
CA ALA A 332 2.70 20.15 10.26
C ALA A 332 1.67 21.23 10.64
N ILE A 333 0.46 21.21 10.06
CA ILE A 333 -0.58 22.23 10.29
C ILE A 333 -1.43 21.92 11.54
N VAL A 334 -1.66 20.64 11.84
CA VAL A 334 -2.48 20.22 12.98
C VAL A 334 -1.79 19.08 13.74
N PRO A 335 -1.69 19.12 15.08
CA PRO A 335 -1.14 18.00 15.85
C PRO A 335 -2.06 16.77 15.76
N PRO A 336 -1.52 15.55 15.97
CA PRO A 336 -2.30 14.30 15.95
C PRO A 336 -3.38 14.29 17.05
N SER A 337 -3.16 14.97 18.18
CA SER A 337 -4.11 15.04 19.29
C SER A 337 -5.42 15.74 18.93
N CYS A 338 -5.35 16.86 18.20
CA CYS A 338 -6.54 17.60 17.75
C CYS A 338 -7.25 16.95 16.53
N SER A 339 -6.65 15.94 15.90
CA SER A 339 -7.14 15.33 14.65
C SER A 339 -7.41 13.82 14.80
N LEU A 340 -6.36 13.00 14.83
CA LEU A 340 -6.42 11.54 14.94
C LEU A 340 -7.02 11.10 16.29
N GLU A 341 -6.46 11.58 17.40
CA GLU A 341 -6.89 11.19 18.75
C GLU A 341 -8.32 11.68 19.04
N ALA A 342 -8.63 12.93 18.69
CA ALA A 342 -9.98 13.48 18.76
C ALA A 342 -10.99 12.67 17.93
N THR A 343 -10.59 12.14 16.78
CA THR A 343 -11.45 11.28 15.95
C THR A 343 -11.66 9.91 16.58
N HIS A 344 -10.58 9.26 17.04
CA HIS A 344 -10.66 7.96 17.71
C HIS A 344 -11.52 8.02 18.98
N LYS A 345 -11.41 9.09 19.77
CA LYS A 345 -12.26 9.33 20.96
C LYS A 345 -13.76 9.50 20.63
N LEU A 346 -14.10 9.97 19.44
CA LEU A 346 -15.49 10.13 18.99
C LEU A 346 -16.05 8.88 18.30
N PHE A 347 -15.18 8.11 17.62
CA PHE A 347 -15.55 6.99 16.77
C PHE A 347 -14.59 5.81 16.97
N PRO A 348 -14.52 5.21 18.18
CA PRO A 348 -13.49 4.23 18.54
C PRO A 348 -13.58 2.93 17.74
N ASP A 349 -14.78 2.56 17.28
CA ASP A 349 -15.05 1.35 16.49
C ASP A 349 -14.59 1.45 15.03
N HIS A 350 -14.19 2.64 14.56
CA HIS A 350 -13.69 2.88 13.21
C HIS A 350 -12.19 3.16 13.26
N PHE A 351 -11.38 2.27 12.67
CA PHE A 351 -9.92 2.40 12.71
C PHE A 351 -9.41 3.58 11.85
N LEU A 352 -8.25 4.12 12.22
CA LEU A 352 -7.50 5.10 11.42
C LEU A 352 -6.38 4.37 10.68
N LEU A 353 -6.17 4.69 9.41
CA LEU A 353 -5.09 4.15 8.59
C LEU A 353 -4.46 5.27 7.76
N TYR A 354 -3.14 5.44 7.85
CA TYR A 354 -2.43 6.27 6.88
C TYR A 354 -2.30 5.51 5.56
N THR A 355 -2.92 6.03 4.51
CA THR A 355 -3.03 5.40 3.19
C THR A 355 -2.08 5.99 2.15
N GLU A 356 -1.59 7.22 2.39
CA GLU A 356 -0.58 7.86 1.54
C GLU A 356 0.35 8.78 2.35
N ALA A 357 1.65 8.70 2.06
CA ALA A 357 2.67 9.61 2.54
C ALA A 357 3.82 9.66 1.53
N CYS A 358 4.31 10.86 1.19
CA CYS A 358 5.53 11.00 0.40
C CYS A 358 6.34 12.26 0.75
N THR A 359 7.65 12.20 0.54
CA THR A 359 8.58 13.35 0.71
C THR A 359 8.94 13.94 -0.64
N GLY A 360 9.18 15.26 -0.71
CA GLY A 360 9.63 15.92 -1.94
C GLY A 360 8.49 16.42 -2.84
N PHE A 361 7.26 16.45 -2.34
CA PHE A 361 6.08 17.00 -3.03
C PHE A 361 6.09 18.55 -3.13
N PHE A 362 6.83 19.25 -2.27
CA PHE A 362 6.96 20.71 -2.33
C PHE A 362 7.81 21.15 -3.54
N MET A 363 7.23 21.99 -4.39
CA MET A 363 7.78 22.47 -5.66
C MET A 363 9.16 23.15 -5.57
N PHE A 364 9.58 23.60 -4.39
CA PHE A 364 10.86 24.27 -4.14
C PHE A 364 11.98 23.36 -3.60
N ARG A 365 11.72 22.05 -3.42
CA ARG A 365 12.75 21.05 -3.07
C ARG A 365 12.93 20.09 -4.26
N PHE A 366 14.12 19.49 -4.39
CA PHE A 366 14.34 18.41 -5.36
C PHE A 366 13.36 17.26 -5.10
N ALA A 367 12.66 16.77 -6.13
CA ALA A 367 11.72 15.65 -5.97
C ALA A 367 12.43 14.41 -5.41
N VAL A 368 13.58 14.06 -5.98
CA VAL A 368 14.46 12.97 -5.51
C VAL A 368 15.73 13.55 -4.88
N SER A 369 16.15 13.00 -3.74
CA SER A 369 17.44 13.26 -3.12
C SER A 369 17.98 11.93 -2.57
N LEU A 370 18.96 11.36 -3.28
CA LEU A 370 19.48 10.01 -3.06
C LEU A 370 20.35 9.98 -1.78
N GLY A 371 19.98 9.16 -0.80
CA GLY A 371 20.72 9.06 0.48
C GLY A 371 20.37 10.15 1.50
N CYS A 372 19.25 10.87 1.33
CA CYS A 372 18.84 11.92 2.26
C CYS A 372 18.28 11.36 3.59
N TRP A 373 19.10 11.39 4.65
CA TRP A 373 18.72 10.87 5.98
C TRP A 373 17.52 11.59 6.60
N GLU A 374 17.41 12.92 6.46
CA GLU A 374 16.26 13.73 6.91
C GLU A 374 14.93 13.16 6.40
N ARG A 375 14.89 12.68 5.16
CA ARG A 375 13.68 12.04 4.61
C ARG A 375 13.39 10.71 5.30
N GLY A 376 14.40 9.87 5.52
CA GLY A 376 14.24 8.61 6.25
C GLY A 376 13.68 8.84 7.66
N ASP A 377 14.29 9.78 8.39
CA ASP A 377 13.86 10.18 9.73
C ASP A 377 12.40 10.69 9.75
N HIS A 378 12.00 11.50 8.77
CA HIS A 378 10.61 11.96 8.65
C HIS A 378 9.59 10.81 8.48
N TYR A 379 9.92 9.73 7.74
CA TYR A 379 9.04 8.56 7.64
C TYR A 379 8.93 7.85 9.01
N SER A 380 10.06 7.55 9.67
CA SER A 380 10.05 6.89 10.98
C SER A 380 9.37 7.73 12.07
N TYR A 381 9.65 9.04 12.12
CA TYR A 381 9.01 9.97 13.05
C TYR A 381 7.50 10.04 12.81
N SER A 382 7.05 10.08 11.56
CA SER A 382 5.63 10.05 11.22
C SER A 382 4.97 8.75 11.71
N ILE A 383 5.56 7.58 11.40
CA ILE A 383 5.06 6.27 11.85
C ILE A 383 4.94 6.20 13.39
N LEU A 384 5.97 6.68 14.12
CA LEU A 384 5.98 6.71 15.58
C LEU A 384 5.03 7.76 16.20
N THR A 385 4.72 8.85 15.49
CA THR A 385 3.80 9.91 15.93
C THR A 385 2.33 9.57 15.64
N VAL A 386 2.09 8.77 14.60
CA VAL A 386 0.78 8.22 14.23
C VAL A 386 0.42 7.03 15.12
N TRP A 387 1.42 6.30 15.63
CA TRP A 387 1.23 5.41 16.78
C TRP A 387 0.76 6.23 17.99
N PRO A 388 -0.34 5.87 18.67
CA PRO A 388 -1.00 6.77 19.63
C PRO A 388 -0.08 7.15 20.79
N PRO A 389 0.32 8.43 20.91
CA PRO A 389 1.09 8.89 22.06
C PRO A 389 0.11 9.25 23.18
N HIS A 390 0.06 8.43 24.22
CA HIS A 390 -0.51 8.83 25.50
C HIS A 390 0.60 8.89 26.56
N CYS A 391 1.15 10.09 26.74
CA CYS A 391 1.79 10.43 28.00
C CYS A 391 0.72 10.31 29.11
N PRO A 392 0.96 9.58 30.20
CA PRO A 392 0.04 9.54 31.33
C PRO A 392 -0.05 10.92 32.00
N PRO A 393 -1.21 11.29 32.58
CA PRO A 393 -1.35 12.54 33.31
C PRO A 393 -0.62 12.43 34.66
N GLY A 394 0.64 12.86 34.72
CA GLY A 394 1.35 13.03 36.00
C GLY A 394 2.85 12.75 35.99
N ALA A 395 3.64 13.64 35.41
CA ALA A 395 5.03 13.87 35.82
C ALA A 395 5.39 15.34 35.56
N GLY A 396 5.76 16.08 36.61
CA GLY A 396 6.05 17.51 36.51
C GLY A 396 7.39 17.79 35.82
N GLY A 397 7.37 18.53 34.72
CA GLY A 397 8.56 18.97 34.01
C GLY A 397 8.18 19.73 32.74
N SER A 398 8.32 21.06 32.75
CA SER A 398 7.90 21.90 31.62
C SER A 398 8.94 21.86 30.49
N PRO A 399 8.50 21.52 29.27
CA PRO A 399 8.81 22.40 28.13
C PRO A 399 7.54 22.76 27.36
N ALA A 400 7.43 24.05 27.00
CA ALA A 400 6.48 24.66 26.06
C ALA A 400 5.12 23.94 25.85
N GLN A 401 4.06 24.44 26.50
CA GLN A 401 2.69 23.94 26.26
C GLN A 401 2.34 24.00 24.76
N PRO A 402 1.85 22.89 24.17
CA PRO A 402 1.25 22.97 22.83
C PRO A 402 -0.01 23.84 22.89
N PHE A 403 -0.23 24.64 21.85
CA PHE A 403 -1.43 25.47 21.75
C PHE A 403 -2.70 24.61 21.95
N PRO A 404 -3.66 25.05 22.77
CA PRO A 404 -4.92 24.32 22.94
C PRO A 404 -5.62 24.21 21.58
N CYS A 405 -6.22 23.03 21.31
CA CYS A 405 -7.01 22.83 20.09
C CYS A 405 -8.03 23.97 19.97
N PRO A 406 -8.13 24.67 18.82
CA PRO A 406 -8.97 25.85 18.69
C PRO A 406 -10.45 25.48 18.82
N SER A 407 -10.98 25.64 20.03
CA SER A 407 -12.42 25.63 20.28
C SER A 407 -13.01 26.87 19.62
N ARG A 408 -13.85 26.69 18.59
CA ARG A 408 -14.72 27.75 18.09
C ARG A 408 -16.17 27.31 18.08
N SER A 409 -16.97 28.24 18.61
CA SER A 409 -18.42 28.40 18.53
C SER A 409 -19.01 28.06 17.15
#